data_AF-A0A9D2MDL3-F1
#
_entry.id   AF-A0A9D2MDL3-F1
#
_cell.length_a   1.000
_cell.length_b   1.000
_cell.length_c   1.000
_cell.angle_alpha   90.00
_cell.angle_beta   90.00
_cell.angle_gamma   90.00
#
_symmetry.space_group_name_H-M   'P 1'
#
loop_
_entity.id
_entity.type
_entity.pdbx_description
1 polymer ?
#
loop_
_entity_poly.entity_id
_entity_poly.type
_entity_poly.pdbx_seq_one_letter_code
_entity_poly.pdbx_strand_id
1 'polypeptide(L)'
;IGGTHIEEAAEIRARYKDSFFLIPGYGAQGGKAEDIAQYLNRGNGGTVNSSRGILLAYKKQPGVPFDEAAYNECVAMKEAIAHACSLL
;
A
#
# COMPACT_ATOMS: atom_id res chain seq x y z
N ILE A 1 1.24 1.75 11.88
CA ILE A 1 0.08 0.85 12.14
C ILE A 1 0.23 -0.34 11.20
N GLY A 2 0.03 -1.58 11.63
CA GLY A 2 0.23 -2.77 10.78
C GLY A 2 -0.99 -3.08 9.90
N GLY A 3 -0.78 -3.51 8.65
CA GLY A 3 -1.84 -3.71 7.64
C GLY A 3 -2.71 -4.97 7.81
N THR A 4 -2.79 -5.58 8.99
CA THR A 4 -3.47 -6.89 9.20
C THR A 4 -4.74 -6.83 10.06
N HIS A 5 -5.13 -5.65 10.55
CA HIS A 5 -6.35 -5.47 11.36
C HIS A 5 -7.25 -4.41 10.73
N ILE A 6 -8.25 -4.85 9.95
CA ILE A 6 -9.13 -3.96 9.17
C ILE A 6 -10.17 -3.27 10.07
N GLU A 7 -10.73 -4.00 11.05
CA GLU A 7 -11.75 -3.46 11.97
C GLU A 7 -11.22 -2.30 12.83
N GLU A 8 -9.91 -2.28 13.11
CA GLU A 8 -9.26 -1.19 13.83
C GLU A 8 -8.94 0.02 12.93
N ALA A 9 -8.90 -0.15 11.59
CA ALA A 9 -8.38 0.87 10.68
C ALA A 9 -9.20 2.17 10.71
N ALA A 10 -10.52 2.04 10.61
CA ALA A 10 -11.44 3.18 10.64
C ALA A 10 -11.42 3.88 12.00
N GLU A 11 -11.39 3.11 13.10
CA GLU A 11 -11.32 3.69 14.45
C GLU A 11 -10.00 4.42 14.69
N ILE A 12 -8.87 3.82 14.31
CA ILE A 12 -7.55 4.43 14.42
C ILE A 12 -7.48 5.69 13.55
N ARG A 13 -7.98 5.64 12.31
CA ARG A 13 -7.98 6.79 11.41
C ARG A 13 -8.81 7.93 11.98
N ALA A 14 -9.98 7.64 12.53
CA ALA A 14 -10.85 8.63 13.18
C ALA A 14 -10.22 9.22 14.45
N ARG A 15 -9.63 8.36 15.31
CA ARG A 15 -8.99 8.76 16.57
C ARG A 15 -7.80 9.69 16.34
N TYR A 16 -7.02 9.44 15.30
CA TYR A 16 -5.83 10.22 14.99
C TYR A 16 -5.97 11.02 13.69
N LYS A 17 -7.15 11.58 13.39
CA LYS A 17 -7.50 12.20 12.09
C LYS A 17 -6.43 13.12 11.44
N ASP A 18 -5.63 13.83 12.23
CA ASP A 18 -4.64 14.79 11.75
C ASP A 18 -3.21 14.21 11.65
N SER A 19 -3.00 12.98 12.11
CA SER A 19 -1.69 12.32 12.08
C SER A 19 -1.36 11.73 10.72
N PHE A 20 -0.09 11.81 10.33
CA PHE A 20 0.42 11.14 9.14
C PHE A 20 0.89 9.72 9.48
N PHE A 21 0.45 8.72 8.72
CA PHE A 21 0.74 7.32 9.03
C PHE A 21 1.82 6.72 8.14
N LEU A 22 2.70 5.91 8.74
CA LEU A 22 3.49 4.93 8.01
C LEU A 22 2.77 3.58 8.04
N ILE A 23 2.42 3.07 6.86
CA ILE A 23 1.62 1.85 6.67
C ILE A 23 2.52 0.79 6.02
N PRO A 24 3.03 -0.20 6.76
CA PRO A 24 3.86 -1.28 6.22
C PRO A 24 3.01 -2.43 5.68
N GLY A 25 3.58 -3.17 4.74
CA GLY A 25 3.14 -4.55 4.47
C GLY A 25 2.25 -4.76 3.25
N TYR A 26 2.21 -3.83 2.29
CA TYR A 26 1.55 -4.08 1.01
C TYR A 26 2.16 -5.30 0.29
N GLY A 27 1.31 -6.20 -0.19
CA GLY A 27 1.69 -7.37 -0.96
C GLY A 27 2.34 -8.46 -0.10
N ALA A 28 3.65 -8.37 0.16
CA ALA A 28 4.45 -9.48 0.72
C ALA A 28 4.07 -9.90 2.15
N GLN A 29 3.32 -9.07 2.88
CA GLN A 29 2.79 -9.38 4.22
C GLN A 29 1.26 -9.62 4.19
N GLY A 30 0.68 -9.72 3.00
CA GLY A 30 -0.76 -9.98 2.81
C GLY A 30 -1.66 -8.75 2.82
N GLY A 31 -1.13 -7.53 3.06
CA GLY A 31 -1.91 -6.30 3.01
C GLY A 31 -2.38 -5.99 1.59
N LYS A 32 -3.69 -5.80 1.41
CA LYS A 32 -4.31 -5.47 0.13
C LYS A 32 -4.56 -3.97 -0.01
N ALA A 33 -4.87 -3.53 -1.23
CA ALA A 33 -5.13 -2.12 -1.52
C ALA A 33 -6.35 -1.59 -0.75
N GLU A 34 -7.38 -2.43 -0.60
CA GLU A 34 -8.62 -2.11 0.12
C GLU A 34 -8.35 -1.86 1.61
N ASP A 35 -7.49 -2.68 2.23
CA ASP A 35 -7.13 -2.54 3.65
C ASP A 35 -6.38 -1.23 3.89
N ILE A 36 -5.46 -0.89 2.98
CA ILE A 36 -4.65 0.33 3.06
C ILE A 36 -5.50 1.58 2.85
N ALA A 37 -6.46 1.52 1.93
CA ALA A 37 -7.35 2.65 1.65
C ALA A 37 -8.11 3.12 2.90
N GLN A 38 -8.47 2.19 3.81
CA GLN A 38 -9.10 2.52 5.10
C GLN A 38 -8.22 3.38 6.03
N TYR A 39 -6.89 3.30 5.89
CA TYR A 39 -5.94 4.06 6.69
C TYR A 39 -5.60 5.44 6.10
N LEU A 40 -6.00 5.68 4.85
CA LEU A 40 -5.77 6.94 4.14
C LEU A 40 -7.02 7.82 4.22
N ASN A 41 -6.82 9.14 4.16
CA ASN A 41 -7.87 10.12 4.05
C ASN A 41 -7.89 10.65 2.61
N ARG A 42 -8.84 10.18 1.79
CA ARG A 42 -8.97 10.53 0.37
C ARG A 42 -7.65 10.34 -0.41
N GLY A 43 -6.98 9.20 -0.17
CA GLY A 43 -5.69 8.87 -0.80
C GLY A 43 -4.46 9.59 -0.22
N ASN A 44 -4.61 10.34 0.87
CA ASN A 44 -3.50 11.04 1.55
C ASN A 44 -3.48 10.70 3.07
N GLY A 45 -2.63 11.38 3.85
CA GLY A 45 -2.55 11.18 5.30
C GLY A 45 -1.69 9.98 5.72
N GLY A 46 -0.95 9.40 4.78
CA GLY A 46 0.03 8.36 5.07
C GLY A 46 0.90 7.99 3.87
N THR A 47 2.00 7.29 4.16
CA THR A 47 2.86 6.63 3.17
C THR A 47 2.79 5.13 3.35
N VAL A 48 2.81 4.42 2.23
CA VAL A 48 2.69 2.96 2.20
C VAL A 48 4.03 2.36 1.84
N ASN A 49 4.57 1.50 2.71
CA ASN A 49 5.84 0.84 2.48
C ASN A 49 5.65 -0.54 1.83
N SER A 50 6.36 -0.76 0.72
CA SER A 50 6.54 -2.05 0.06
C SER A 50 8.02 -2.24 -0.30
N SER A 51 8.75 -2.99 0.52
CA SER A 51 10.18 -3.25 0.26
C SER A 51 10.39 -4.47 -0.63
N ARG A 52 10.17 -5.68 -0.09
CA ARG A 52 10.41 -6.94 -0.84
C ARG A 52 9.53 -7.08 -2.07
N GLY A 53 8.32 -6.52 -2.06
CA GLY A 53 7.43 -6.52 -3.23
C GLY A 53 8.08 -5.86 -4.44
N ILE A 54 8.63 -4.65 -4.23
CA ILE A 54 9.32 -3.87 -5.27
C ILE A 54 10.71 -4.45 -5.56
N LEU A 55 11.54 -4.66 -4.53
CA LEU A 55 12.94 -5.10 -4.71
C LEU A 55 13.07 -6.49 -5.35
N LEU A 56 12.06 -7.35 -5.21
CA LEU A 56 12.09 -8.70 -5.79
C LEU A 56 11.11 -8.85 -6.97
N ALA A 57 10.55 -7.75 -7.49
CA ALA A 57 9.58 -7.76 -8.58
C ALA A 57 10.13 -8.45 -9.84
N TYR A 58 11.42 -8.26 -10.14
CA TYR A 58 12.10 -8.89 -11.28
C TYR A 58 11.99 -10.43 -11.28
N LYS A 59 11.84 -11.07 -10.12
CA LYS A 59 11.67 -12.54 -10.04
C LYS A 59 10.32 -13.02 -10.60
N LYS A 60 9.32 -12.14 -10.64
CA LYS A 60 7.98 -12.41 -11.19
C LYS A 60 7.85 -11.94 -12.64
N GLN A 61 8.82 -11.17 -13.14
CA GLN A 61 8.83 -10.55 -14.47
C GLN A 61 10.08 -11.01 -15.25
N PRO A 62 10.15 -12.29 -15.65
CA PRO A 62 11.34 -12.84 -16.31
C PRO A 62 11.61 -12.09 -17.63
N GLY A 63 12.86 -11.66 -17.82
CA GLY A 63 13.29 -10.91 -19.00
C GLY A 63 13.14 -9.39 -18.88
N VAL A 64 12.53 -8.87 -17.81
CA VAL A 64 12.44 -7.43 -17.55
C VAL A 64 13.65 -6.99 -16.71
N PRO A 65 14.34 -5.88 -17.06
CA PRO A 65 15.39 -5.28 -16.24
C PRO A 65 14.95 -5.00 -14.81
N PHE A 66 15.87 -5.04 -13.85
CA PHE A 66 15.57 -4.91 -12.42
C PHE A 66 14.83 -3.60 -12.09
N ASP A 67 15.32 -2.49 -12.61
CA ASP A 67 14.80 -1.14 -12.40
C ASP A 67 13.42 -0.96 -13.03
N GLU A 68 13.23 -1.48 -14.24
CA GLU A 68 11.93 -1.50 -14.90
C GLU A 68 10.91 -2.37 -14.14
N ALA A 69 11.30 -3.57 -13.69
CA ALA A 69 10.43 -4.43 -12.91
C ALA A 69 10.03 -3.80 -11.57
N ALA A 70 10.97 -3.12 -10.89
CA ALA A 70 10.72 -2.38 -9.66
C ALA A 70 9.77 -1.19 -9.90
N TYR A 71 9.98 -0.44 -10.99
CA TYR A 71 9.09 0.65 -11.39
C TYR A 71 7.68 0.15 -11.68
N ASN A 72 7.54 -0.92 -12.47
CA ASN A 72 6.26 -1.52 -12.82
C ASN A 72 5.46 -1.93 -11.57
N GLU A 73 6.13 -2.58 -10.60
CA GLU A 73 5.49 -2.97 -9.33
C GLU A 73 5.08 -1.75 -8.49
N CYS A 74 5.90 -0.70 -8.46
CA CYS A 74 5.59 0.54 -7.76
C CYS A 74 4.36 1.24 -8.36
N VAL A 75 4.27 1.32 -9.69
CA VAL A 75 3.13 1.89 -10.40
C VAL A 75 1.87 1.06 -10.16
N ALA A 76 1.95 -0.26 -10.32
CA ALA A 76 0.83 -1.16 -10.07
C ALA A 76 0.29 -1.03 -8.64
N MET A 77 1.19 -0.96 -7.65
CA MET A 77 0.82 -0.70 -6.25
C MET A 77 0.12 0.65 -6.07
N LYS A 78 0.69 1.72 -6.63
CA LYS A 78 0.12 3.07 -6.55
C LYS A 78 -1.29 3.11 -7.14
N GLU A 79 -1.48 2.51 -8.31
CA GLU A 79 -2.76 2.50 -9.03
C GLU A 79 -3.81 1.67 -8.30
N ALA A 80 -3.46 0.49 -7.78
CA ALA A 80 -4.36 -0.33 -6.99
C ALA A 80 -4.86 0.41 -5.74
N ILE A 81 -3.95 1.06 -5.00
CA ILE A 81 -4.32 1.83 -3.80
C ILE A 81 -5.16 3.07 -4.17
N ALA A 82 -4.79 3.79 -5.23
CA ALA A 82 -5.56 4.95 -5.69
C ALA A 82 -6.98 4.55 -6.12
N HIS A 83 -7.12 3.43 -6.83
CA HIS A 83 -8.41 2.87 -7.19
C HIS A 83 -9.22 2.50 -5.95
N ALA A 84 -8.64 1.75 -5.01
CA ALA A 84 -9.32 1.40 -3.76
C ALA A 84 -9.78 2.62 -2.96
N CYS A 85 -8.95 3.68 -2.89
CA CYS A 85 -9.33 4.94 -2.25
C CYS A 85 -10.48 5.66 -2.98
N SER A 86 -10.63 5.47 -4.29
CA SER A 86 -11.72 6.09 -5.07
C SER A 86 -13.09 5.43 -4.85
N LEU A 87 -13.10 4.24 -4.24
CA LEU A 87 -14.31 3.48 -3.93
C LEU A 87 -14.86 3.76 -2.51
N LEU A 88 -14.14 4.56 -1.71
CA LEU A 88 -14.50 4.96 -0.34
C LEU A 88 -14.98 6.42 -0.29
#